data_AF-A0A7V6N8W3-F1
#
_entry.id   AF-A0A7V6N8W3-F1
#
_cell.length_a   1.000
_cell.length_b   1.000
_cell.length_c   1.000
_cell.angle_alpha   90.00
_cell.angle_beta   90.00
_cell.angle_gamma   90.00
#
_symmetry.space_group_name_H-M   'P 1'
#
loop_
_entity.id
_entity.type
_entity.pdbx_description
1 polymer ?
#
loop_
_entity_poly.entity_id
_entity_poly.type
_entity_poly.pdbx_seq_one_letter_code
_entity_poly.pdbx_strand_id
1 'polypeptide(L)'
;MKNRYKWLITHLEPVRESILQIFAYKDIFQESKAIVIMENHEEDKLLELSSLGRYTRKKDIAFPLIVSRNFVLQSLDSYPLEFIDIISSKGENIILNENLLSTLSFDREDVRLQMEREFKSKWLHTRQLFLESKQKPKELSRLLRFSISSLVPALKGFFFLSGQPYPQDINSFFEHAALIAKADLGVFLNWQSLKEAELADVTRYLSILQKLSDIMEDYPL
;
A
#
# COMPACT_ATOMS: atom_id res chain seq x y z
N MET A 1 -20.86 -7.71 -6.35
CA MET A 1 -19.99 -6.94 -7.27
C MET A 1 -19.11 -7.95 -8.02
N LYS A 2 -19.12 -7.98 -9.36
CA LYS A 2 -18.30 -8.93 -10.14
C LYS A 2 -16.81 -8.65 -9.87
N ASN A 3 -16.04 -9.65 -9.43
CA ASN A 3 -14.60 -9.51 -9.20
C ASN A 3 -13.91 -9.11 -10.52
N ARG A 4 -13.28 -7.93 -10.50
CA ARG A 4 -12.65 -7.31 -11.68
C ARG A 4 -11.41 -8.06 -12.15
N TYR A 5 -10.93 -9.07 -11.42
CA TYR A 5 -9.71 -9.81 -11.73
C TYR A 5 -9.97 -11.26 -12.16
N LYS A 6 -11.22 -11.71 -12.33
CA LYS A 6 -11.51 -13.06 -12.87
C LYS A 6 -10.89 -13.31 -14.25
N TRP A 7 -10.64 -12.25 -15.02
CA TRP A 7 -9.95 -12.34 -16.32
C TRP A 7 -8.48 -12.74 -16.22
N LEU A 8 -7.85 -12.62 -15.04
CA LEU A 8 -6.45 -13.00 -14.82
C LEU A 8 -6.25 -14.45 -15.19
N ILE A 9 -7.19 -15.33 -14.84
CA ILE A 9 -7.13 -16.77 -15.14
C ILE A 9 -6.84 -16.99 -16.63
N THR A 10 -7.60 -16.33 -17.50
CA THR A 10 -7.48 -16.49 -18.96
C THR A 10 -6.13 -16.01 -19.52
N HIS A 11 -5.51 -15.02 -18.90
CA HIS A 11 -4.25 -14.44 -19.39
C HIS A 11 -3.02 -15.03 -18.70
N LEU A 12 -3.21 -15.73 -17.58
CA LEU A 12 -2.18 -16.45 -16.85
C LEU A 12 -2.15 -17.95 -17.17
N GLU A 13 -2.97 -18.43 -18.12
CA GLU A 13 -2.93 -19.82 -18.59
C GLU A 13 -1.51 -20.32 -18.92
N PRO A 14 -0.62 -19.55 -19.60
CA PRO A 14 0.74 -20.01 -19.89
C PRO A 14 1.61 -20.33 -18.66
N VAL A 15 1.24 -19.78 -17.50
CA VAL A 15 1.95 -19.94 -16.23
C VAL A 15 1.07 -20.56 -15.14
N ARG A 16 -0.09 -21.13 -15.51
CA ARG A 16 -1.11 -21.59 -14.55
C ARG A 16 -0.59 -22.62 -13.56
N GLU A 17 0.29 -23.51 -14.01
CA GLU A 17 0.86 -24.58 -13.17
C GLU A 17 1.78 -24.07 -12.07
N SER A 18 2.39 -22.88 -12.24
CA SER A 18 3.25 -22.28 -11.22
C SER A 18 2.48 -21.34 -10.29
N ILE A 19 1.19 -21.07 -10.51
CA ILE A 19 0.43 -20.16 -9.63
C ILE A 19 0.07 -20.87 -8.33
N LEU A 20 0.47 -20.30 -7.20
CA LEU A 20 0.10 -20.76 -5.87
C LEU A 20 -1.18 -20.10 -5.38
N GLN A 21 -1.25 -18.77 -5.52
CA GLN A 21 -2.35 -17.98 -4.99
C GLN A 21 -2.61 -16.76 -5.89
N ILE A 22 -3.89 -16.48 -6.17
CA ILE A 22 -4.31 -15.18 -6.69
C ILE A 22 -5.32 -14.61 -5.71
N PHE A 23 -4.94 -13.52 -5.06
CA PHE A 23 -5.81 -12.81 -4.12
C PHE A 23 -6.19 -11.45 -4.67
N ALA A 24 -7.48 -11.23 -4.88
CA ALA A 24 -8.03 -9.96 -5.33
C ALA A 24 -8.68 -9.23 -4.17
N TYR A 25 -8.32 -7.98 -3.95
CA TYR A 25 -8.76 -7.20 -2.81
C TYR A 25 -9.08 -5.76 -3.22
N LYS A 26 -9.68 -5.01 -2.29
CA LYS A 26 -9.80 -3.57 -2.41
C LYS A 26 -8.92 -2.90 -1.38
N ASP A 27 -8.22 -1.85 -1.79
CA ASP A 27 -7.54 -0.99 -0.83
C ASP A 27 -8.53 -0.07 -0.09
N ILE A 28 -8.00 0.75 0.81
CA ILE A 28 -8.82 1.66 1.62
C ILE A 28 -9.56 2.72 0.78
N PHE A 29 -9.05 3.04 -0.41
CA PHE A 29 -9.68 3.95 -1.37
C PHE A 29 -10.67 3.24 -2.31
N GLN A 30 -10.99 1.96 -2.04
CA GLN A 30 -11.88 1.12 -2.83
C GLN A 30 -11.36 0.79 -4.25
N GLU A 31 -10.08 1.04 -4.51
CA GLU A 31 -9.45 0.63 -5.75
C GLU A 31 -9.24 -0.88 -5.74
N SER A 32 -9.59 -1.52 -6.87
CA SER A 32 -9.41 -2.97 -6.99
C SER A 32 -7.93 -3.25 -7.27
N LYS A 33 -7.33 -4.13 -6.47
CA LYS A 33 -5.95 -4.61 -6.62
C LYS A 33 -5.94 -6.15 -6.60
N ALA A 34 -4.82 -6.74 -7.03
CA ALA A 34 -4.60 -8.16 -6.90
C ALA A 34 -3.12 -8.47 -6.71
N ILE A 35 -2.84 -9.57 -6.03
CA ILE A 35 -1.52 -10.21 -5.97
C ILE A 35 -1.61 -11.60 -6.59
N VAL A 36 -0.61 -11.95 -7.38
CA VAL A 36 -0.38 -13.26 -7.98
C VAL A 36 0.93 -13.79 -7.40
N ILE A 37 0.83 -14.88 -6.64
CA ILE A 37 1.97 -15.55 -6.03
C ILE A 37 2.26 -16.81 -6.85
N MET A 38 3.49 -16.93 -7.31
CA MET A 38 3.98 -18.04 -8.12
C MET A 38 4.99 -18.89 -7.33
N GLU A 39 5.16 -20.16 -7.71
CA GLU A 39 6.11 -21.08 -7.11
C GLU A 39 7.56 -20.60 -7.32
N ASN A 40 7.98 -20.36 -8.57
CA ASN A 40 9.31 -19.83 -8.96
C ASN A 40 9.25 -19.08 -10.32
N HIS A 41 10.31 -18.33 -10.67
CA HIS A 41 10.63 -17.81 -12.02
C HIS A 41 9.75 -16.68 -12.61
N GLU A 42 9.32 -15.70 -11.81
CA GLU A 42 8.64 -14.51 -12.34
C GLU A 42 9.49 -13.72 -13.37
N GLU A 43 10.81 -13.72 -13.18
CA GLU A 43 11.79 -13.01 -14.03
C GLU A 43 11.88 -13.61 -15.44
N ASP A 44 11.88 -14.94 -15.54
CA ASP A 44 11.97 -15.66 -16.81
C ASP A 44 10.63 -15.66 -17.57
N LYS A 45 9.54 -15.28 -16.90
CA LYS A 45 8.17 -15.29 -17.43
C LYS A 45 7.66 -13.91 -17.87
N LEU A 46 8.51 -12.89 -17.89
CA LEU A 46 8.12 -11.52 -18.25
C LEU A 46 7.47 -11.41 -19.65
N LEU A 47 7.91 -12.21 -20.62
CA LEU A 47 7.31 -12.23 -21.96
C LEU A 47 5.89 -12.78 -21.94
N GLU A 48 5.66 -13.90 -21.26
CA GLU A 48 4.32 -14.48 -21.08
C GLU A 48 3.39 -13.53 -20.32
N LEU A 49 3.92 -12.85 -19.30
CA LEU A 49 3.19 -11.89 -18.47
C LEU A 49 2.93 -10.54 -19.18
N SER A 50 3.69 -10.20 -20.23
CA SER A 50 3.57 -8.91 -20.95
C SER A 50 2.16 -8.67 -21.54
N SER A 51 1.43 -9.76 -21.83
CA SER A 51 0.05 -9.72 -22.32
C SER A 51 -0.91 -9.07 -21.30
N LEU A 52 -0.67 -9.28 -20.00
CA LEU A 52 -1.44 -8.69 -18.90
C LEU A 52 -1.36 -7.17 -18.94
N GLY A 53 -0.17 -6.63 -19.19
CA GLY A 53 0.05 -5.18 -19.21
C GLY A 53 -0.76 -4.48 -20.29
N ARG A 54 -0.95 -5.12 -21.46
CA ARG A 54 -1.84 -4.59 -22.51
C ARG A 54 -3.30 -4.63 -22.08
N TYR A 55 -3.73 -5.71 -21.42
CA TYR A 55 -5.11 -5.85 -20.97
C TYR A 55 -5.48 -4.85 -19.87
N THR A 56 -4.64 -4.72 -18.83
CA THR A 56 -4.89 -3.81 -17.70
C THR A 56 -4.97 -2.37 -18.16
N ARG A 57 -4.07 -1.93 -19.05
CA ARG A 57 -4.13 -0.60 -19.68
C ARG A 57 -5.41 -0.37 -20.46
N LYS A 58 -5.85 -1.35 -21.26
CA LYS A 58 -7.10 -1.24 -22.04
C LYS A 58 -8.35 -1.17 -21.15
N LYS A 59 -8.31 -1.77 -19.96
CA LYS A 59 -9.44 -1.86 -19.05
C LYS A 59 -9.42 -0.82 -17.92
N ASP A 60 -8.37 -0.02 -17.83
CA ASP A 60 -8.16 0.94 -16.75
C ASP A 60 -8.24 0.27 -15.36
N ILE A 61 -7.52 -0.85 -15.22
CA ILE A 61 -7.44 -1.64 -13.98
C ILE A 61 -5.99 -1.63 -13.50
N ALA A 62 -5.78 -1.53 -12.19
CA ALA A 62 -4.45 -1.63 -11.60
C ALA A 62 -3.78 -2.95 -11.98
N PHE A 63 -2.50 -2.87 -12.40
CA PHE A 63 -1.71 -4.04 -12.71
C PHE A 63 -1.51 -4.87 -11.42
N PRO A 64 -1.73 -6.20 -11.45
CA PRO A 64 -1.54 -7.02 -10.26
C PRO A 64 -0.06 -7.05 -9.84
N LEU A 65 0.19 -7.12 -8.54
CA LEU A 65 1.52 -7.47 -8.04
C LEU A 65 1.80 -8.94 -8.39
N ILE A 66 2.93 -9.22 -9.02
CA ILE A 66 3.34 -10.58 -9.39
C ILE A 66 4.66 -10.87 -8.71
N VAL A 67 4.71 -11.91 -7.88
CA VAL A 67 5.86 -12.27 -7.04
C VAL A 67 5.99 -13.79 -6.90
N SER A 68 7.18 -14.29 -6.64
CA SER A 68 7.39 -15.69 -6.22
C SER A 68 7.14 -15.92 -4.74
N ARG A 69 6.97 -17.19 -4.35
CA ARG A 69 7.03 -17.64 -2.95
C ARG A 69 8.33 -17.16 -2.30
N ASN A 70 9.46 -17.33 -2.99
CA ASN A 70 10.76 -16.95 -2.45
C ASN A 70 10.83 -15.44 -2.15
N PHE A 71 10.38 -14.60 -3.08
CA PHE A 71 10.28 -13.15 -2.84
C PHE A 71 9.43 -12.84 -1.61
N VAL A 72 8.23 -13.44 -1.49
CA VAL A 72 7.34 -13.19 -0.34
C VAL A 72 8.01 -13.56 0.98
N LEU A 73 8.58 -14.76 1.08
CA LEU A 73 9.15 -15.27 2.33
C LEU A 73 10.44 -14.56 2.73
N GLN A 74 11.23 -14.07 1.77
CA GLN A 74 12.49 -13.37 2.02
C GLN A 74 12.33 -11.85 2.20
N SER A 75 11.11 -11.32 2.05
CA SER A 75 10.85 -9.86 2.16
C SER A 75 10.09 -9.47 3.42
N LEU A 76 9.86 -10.40 4.36
CA LEU A 76 9.04 -10.13 5.55
C LEU A 76 9.74 -9.19 6.56
N ASP A 77 11.05 -9.05 6.48
CA ASP A 77 11.89 -8.16 7.30
C ASP A 77 12.04 -6.76 6.68
N SER A 78 12.13 -6.71 5.35
CA SER A 78 12.48 -5.53 4.58
C SER A 78 11.28 -4.82 3.96
N TYR A 79 10.19 -5.56 3.74
CA TYR A 79 8.94 -5.11 3.13
C TYR A 79 7.66 -5.64 3.81
N PRO A 80 7.58 -5.69 5.18
CA PRO A 80 6.40 -6.20 5.86
C PRO A 80 5.11 -5.40 5.60
N LEU A 81 5.19 -4.07 5.48
CA LEU A 81 4.03 -3.19 5.42
C LEU A 81 3.13 -3.44 4.20
N GLU A 82 3.70 -3.88 3.09
CA GLU A 82 2.97 -4.14 1.85
C GLU A 82 2.19 -5.44 1.93
N PHE A 83 2.76 -6.46 2.57
CA PHE A 83 2.01 -7.68 2.86
C PHE A 83 0.96 -7.43 3.94
N ILE A 84 1.25 -6.62 4.96
CA ILE A 84 0.26 -6.16 5.94
C ILE A 84 -0.90 -5.43 5.24
N ASP A 85 -0.62 -4.54 4.27
CA ASP A 85 -1.66 -3.85 3.49
C ASP A 85 -2.56 -4.83 2.75
N ILE A 86 -1.98 -5.86 2.14
CA ILE A 86 -2.71 -6.90 1.41
C ILE A 86 -3.58 -7.74 2.36
N ILE A 87 -3.01 -8.33 3.42
CA ILE A 87 -3.73 -9.30 4.28
C ILE A 87 -4.80 -8.62 5.17
N SER A 88 -4.62 -7.34 5.47
CA SER A 88 -5.61 -6.55 6.24
C SER A 88 -6.77 -6.04 5.38
N SER A 89 -6.69 -6.19 4.05
CA SER A 89 -7.70 -5.71 3.11
C SER A 89 -8.76 -6.77 2.84
N LYS A 90 -10.01 -6.33 2.66
CA LYS A 90 -11.10 -7.22 2.24
C LYS A 90 -10.91 -7.69 0.81
N GLY A 91 -10.87 -8.99 0.61
CA GLY A 91 -10.69 -9.62 -0.70
C GLY A 91 -11.20 -11.05 -0.78
N GLU A 92 -10.92 -11.70 -1.91
CA GLU A 92 -11.21 -13.11 -2.15
C GLU A 92 -10.09 -13.77 -2.95
N ASN A 93 -9.86 -15.06 -2.69
CA ASN A 93 -8.96 -15.87 -3.50
C ASN A 93 -9.66 -16.26 -4.81
N ILE A 94 -9.05 -15.93 -5.94
CA ILE A 94 -9.46 -16.37 -7.28
C ILE A 94 -8.89 -17.75 -7.58
N ILE A 95 -7.62 -17.97 -7.19
CA ILE A 95 -6.95 -19.26 -7.21
C ILE A 95 -6.32 -19.45 -5.83
N LEU A 96 -6.45 -20.65 -5.27
CA LEU A 96 -5.88 -21.02 -3.98
C LEU A 96 -5.39 -22.47 -4.04
N ASN A 97 -4.22 -22.66 -4.61
CA ASN A 97 -3.52 -23.94 -4.59
C ASN A 97 -2.75 -24.09 -3.27
N GLU A 98 -2.19 -22.99 -2.78
CA GLU A 98 -1.58 -22.86 -1.45
C GLU A 98 -1.90 -21.50 -0.83
N ASN A 99 -2.18 -21.45 0.46
CA ASN A 99 -2.60 -20.21 1.15
C ASN A 99 -1.43 -19.50 1.83
N LEU A 100 -0.45 -19.05 1.04
CA LEU A 100 0.78 -18.42 1.55
C LEU A 100 0.51 -17.14 2.33
N LEU A 101 -0.45 -16.31 1.88
CA LEU A 101 -0.79 -15.05 2.58
C LEU A 101 -1.28 -15.26 4.01
N SER A 102 -1.94 -16.39 4.29
CA SER A 102 -2.45 -16.68 5.64
C SER A 102 -1.40 -17.17 6.63
N THR A 103 -0.22 -17.58 6.13
CA THR A 103 0.88 -18.09 6.95
C THR A 103 1.93 -17.04 7.26
N LEU A 104 1.78 -15.81 6.74
CA LEU A 104 2.74 -14.74 6.96
C LEU A 104 2.72 -14.29 8.42
N SER A 105 3.91 -14.13 8.97
CA SER A 105 4.17 -13.58 10.30
C SER A 105 5.22 -12.49 10.16
N PHE A 106 5.07 -11.41 10.91
CA PHE A 106 5.94 -10.24 10.81
C PHE A 106 6.53 -9.94 12.17
N ASP A 107 7.82 -9.65 12.19
CA ASP A 107 8.50 -9.16 13.37
C ASP A 107 8.07 -7.70 13.63
N ARG A 108 7.82 -7.36 14.90
CA ARG A 108 7.32 -6.01 15.27
C ARG A 108 8.43 -4.98 15.07
N GLU A 109 9.67 -5.36 15.29
CA GLU A 109 10.88 -4.57 15.13
C GLU A 109 11.04 -4.15 13.67
N ASP A 110 10.84 -5.09 12.74
CA ASP A 110 10.92 -4.86 11.30
C ASP A 110 9.77 -3.97 10.80
N VAL A 111 8.54 -4.20 11.28
CA VAL A 111 7.39 -3.34 10.97
C VAL A 111 7.64 -1.91 11.42
N ARG A 112 8.07 -1.72 12.67
CA ARG A 112 8.40 -0.38 13.22
C ARG A 112 9.52 0.28 12.41
N LEU A 113 10.58 -0.47 12.09
CA LEU A 113 11.72 0.04 11.33
C LEU A 113 11.31 0.47 9.91
N GLN A 114 10.47 -0.30 9.22
CA GLN A 114 9.96 0.09 7.91
C GLN A 114 9.04 1.32 8.01
N MET A 115 8.16 1.40 9.02
CA MET A 115 7.33 2.59 9.25
C MET A 115 8.18 3.86 9.42
N GLU A 116 9.24 3.79 10.22
CA GLU A 116 10.18 4.90 10.39
C GLU A 116 10.80 5.35 9.07
N ARG A 117 11.30 4.38 8.27
CA ARG A 117 11.87 4.64 6.94
C ARG A 117 10.86 5.28 6.00
N GLU A 118 9.61 4.81 6.00
CA GLU A 118 8.54 5.35 5.16
C GLU A 118 8.19 6.80 5.52
N PHE A 119 8.02 7.12 6.81
CA PHE A 119 7.72 8.48 7.24
C PHE A 119 8.87 9.45 6.95
N LYS A 120 10.12 9.06 7.24
CA LYS A 120 11.32 9.86 6.93
C LYS A 120 11.47 10.09 5.43
N SER A 121 11.33 9.04 4.62
CA SER A 121 11.43 9.14 3.16
C SER A 121 10.32 10.02 2.58
N LYS A 122 9.09 9.90 3.11
CA LYS A 122 7.98 10.75 2.66
C LYS A 122 8.20 12.20 2.99
N TRP A 123 8.73 12.50 4.17
CA TRP A 123 9.06 13.86 4.59
C TRP A 123 10.09 14.47 3.65
N LEU A 124 11.19 13.74 3.39
CA LEU A 124 12.27 14.19 2.51
C LEU A 124 11.78 14.43 1.07
N HIS A 125 11.12 13.44 0.47
CA HIS A 125 10.62 13.55 -0.90
C HIS A 125 9.57 14.64 -1.06
N THR A 126 8.65 14.78 -0.10
CA THR A 126 7.64 15.84 -0.16
C THR A 126 8.29 17.21 -0.14
N ARG A 127 9.29 17.41 0.72
CA ARG A 127 10.06 18.66 0.81
C ARG A 127 10.80 18.94 -0.49
N GLN A 128 11.49 17.94 -1.05
CA GLN A 128 12.21 18.09 -2.31
C GLN A 128 11.28 18.45 -3.47
N LEU A 129 10.20 17.68 -3.65
CA LEU A 129 9.21 17.93 -4.71
C LEU A 129 8.57 19.31 -4.58
N PHE A 130 8.30 19.77 -3.35
CA PHE A 130 7.80 21.12 -3.13
C PHE A 130 8.79 22.18 -3.63
N LEU A 131 10.07 22.07 -3.25
CA LEU A 131 11.14 23.01 -3.61
C LEU A 131 11.43 23.04 -5.12
N GLU A 132 11.31 21.90 -5.81
CA GLU A 132 11.50 21.78 -7.26
C GLU A 132 10.27 22.20 -8.09
N SER A 133 9.08 22.22 -7.48
CA SER A 133 7.83 22.56 -8.16
C SER A 133 7.66 24.06 -8.42
N LYS A 134 6.69 24.41 -9.27
CA LYS A 134 6.26 25.81 -9.45
C LYS A 134 5.30 26.29 -8.36
N GLN A 135 5.07 25.47 -7.32
CA GLN A 135 4.19 25.72 -6.18
C GLN A 135 2.77 26.16 -6.57
N LYS A 136 2.29 25.70 -7.74
CA LYS A 136 0.92 25.99 -8.18
C LYS A 136 -0.06 25.23 -7.27
N PRO A 137 -1.19 25.84 -6.85
CA PRO A 137 -2.10 25.19 -5.90
C PRO A 137 -2.60 23.79 -6.33
N LYS A 138 -2.83 23.58 -7.63
CA LYS A 138 -3.20 22.27 -8.19
C LYS A 138 -2.06 21.24 -8.17
N GLU A 139 -0.81 21.68 -8.32
CA GLU A 139 0.36 20.81 -8.22
C GLU A 139 0.58 20.39 -6.76
N LEU A 140 0.43 21.33 -5.82
CA LEU A 140 0.50 21.06 -4.38
C LEU A 140 -0.58 20.09 -3.92
N SER A 141 -1.83 20.27 -4.36
CA SER A 141 -2.91 19.36 -4.01
C SER A 141 -2.64 17.94 -4.54
N ARG A 142 -2.12 17.81 -5.77
CA ARG A 142 -1.72 16.52 -6.33
C ARG A 142 -0.57 15.87 -5.55
N LEU A 143 0.43 16.65 -5.15
CA LEU A 143 1.55 16.20 -4.31
C LEU A 143 1.03 15.64 -2.99
N LEU A 144 0.14 16.35 -2.29
CA LEU A 144 -0.46 15.87 -1.04
C LEU A 144 -1.25 14.59 -1.23
N ARG A 145 -2.15 14.53 -2.23
CA ARG A 145 -2.96 13.33 -2.50
C ARG A 145 -2.11 12.10 -2.76
N PHE A 146 -1.12 12.22 -3.65
CA PHE A 146 -0.20 11.11 -3.96
C PHE A 146 0.57 10.66 -2.72
N SER A 147 1.10 11.61 -1.96
CA SER A 147 1.89 11.34 -0.76
C SER A 147 1.05 10.63 0.31
N ILE A 148 -0.16 11.12 0.60
CA ILE A 148 -1.10 10.52 1.56
C ILE A 148 -1.49 9.10 1.13
N SER A 149 -1.84 8.88 -0.13
CA SER A 149 -2.24 7.55 -0.61
C SER A 149 -1.10 6.53 -0.43
N SER A 150 0.14 6.96 -0.63
CA SER A 150 1.31 6.10 -0.43
C SER A 150 1.66 5.80 1.03
N LEU A 151 1.09 6.52 2.01
CA LEU A 151 1.32 6.26 3.44
C LEU A 151 0.41 5.17 4.01
N VAL A 152 -0.61 4.72 3.29
CA VAL A 152 -1.60 3.77 3.81
C VAL A 152 -0.98 2.50 4.38
N PRO A 153 0.00 1.84 3.72
CA PRO A 153 0.68 0.68 4.30
C PRO A 153 1.36 1.00 5.65
N ALA A 154 2.12 2.09 5.72
CA ALA A 154 2.76 2.53 6.96
C ALA A 154 1.75 2.86 8.06
N LEU A 155 0.61 3.49 7.72
CA LEU A 155 -0.45 3.74 8.69
C LEU A 155 -1.13 2.46 9.18
N LYS A 156 -1.25 1.43 8.34
CA LYS A 156 -1.70 0.08 8.75
C LYS A 156 -0.73 -0.57 9.74
N GLY A 157 0.56 -0.22 9.68
CA GLY A 157 1.55 -0.63 10.68
C GLY A 157 1.16 -0.24 12.12
N PHE A 158 0.51 0.90 12.34
CA PHE A 158 0.01 1.27 13.68
C PHE A 158 -1.01 0.28 14.24
N PHE A 159 -1.92 -0.21 13.40
CA PHE A 159 -2.93 -1.20 13.80
C PHE A 159 -2.27 -2.55 14.10
N PHE A 160 -1.29 -2.95 13.29
CA PHE A 160 -0.49 -4.14 13.54
C PHE A 160 0.24 -4.06 14.89
N LEU A 161 1.01 -3.00 15.12
CA LEU A 161 1.80 -2.83 16.33
C LEU A 161 0.95 -2.68 17.60
N SER A 162 -0.24 -2.10 17.50
CA SER A 162 -1.17 -1.95 18.63
C SER A 162 -2.12 -3.14 18.82
N GLY A 163 -2.11 -4.14 17.94
CA GLY A 163 -3.05 -5.26 17.96
C GLY A 163 -4.51 -4.87 17.74
N GLN A 164 -4.76 -3.71 17.11
CA GLN A 164 -6.11 -3.19 16.85
C GLN A 164 -6.65 -3.70 15.50
N PRO A 165 -7.97 -3.89 15.37
CA PRO A 165 -8.57 -4.32 14.10
C PRO A 165 -8.42 -3.23 13.03
N TYR A 166 -8.28 -3.65 11.77
CA TYR A 166 -8.16 -2.76 10.61
C TYR A 166 -9.53 -2.27 10.12
N PRO A 167 -9.82 -0.96 10.21
CA PRO A 167 -11.03 -0.40 9.62
C PRO A 167 -11.02 -0.57 8.09
N GLN A 168 -12.20 -0.85 7.52
CA GLN A 168 -12.36 -1.15 6.09
C GLN A 168 -12.94 0.02 5.29
N ASP A 169 -13.32 1.10 5.98
CA ASP A 169 -13.74 2.36 5.38
C ASP A 169 -12.73 3.47 5.70
N ILE A 170 -12.59 4.41 4.77
CA ILE A 170 -11.55 5.43 4.81
C ILE A 170 -11.69 6.40 6.00
N ASN A 171 -12.93 6.66 6.45
CA ASN A 171 -13.17 7.60 7.55
C ASN A 171 -12.70 7.00 8.88
N SER A 172 -13.22 5.81 9.21
CA SER A 172 -12.81 5.09 10.43
C SER A 172 -11.32 4.76 10.41
N PHE A 173 -10.74 4.49 9.24
CA PHE A 173 -9.30 4.25 9.10
C PHE A 173 -8.46 5.44 9.57
N PHE A 174 -8.69 6.64 9.03
CA PHE A 174 -7.92 7.82 9.44
C PHE A 174 -8.24 8.28 10.85
N GLU A 175 -9.49 8.13 11.31
CA GLU A 175 -9.88 8.44 12.69
C GLU A 175 -9.14 7.56 13.70
N HIS A 176 -9.18 6.23 13.52
CA HIS A 176 -8.49 5.32 14.43
C HIS A 176 -6.97 5.44 14.33
N ALA A 177 -6.42 5.61 13.12
CA ALA A 177 -5.00 5.85 12.95
C ALA A 177 -4.56 7.13 13.68
N ALA A 178 -5.36 8.20 13.64
CA ALA A 178 -5.08 9.45 14.36
C ALA A 178 -5.03 9.23 15.88
N LEU A 179 -5.95 8.41 16.41
CA LEU A 179 -5.99 8.06 17.84
C LEU A 179 -4.77 7.25 18.27
N ILE A 180 -4.40 6.21 17.52
CA ILE A 180 -3.25 5.35 17.84
C ILE A 180 -1.94 6.14 17.73
N ALA A 181 -1.76 6.87 16.63
CA ALA A 181 -0.57 7.68 16.39
C ALA A 181 -0.52 8.96 17.24
N LYS A 182 -1.62 9.34 17.91
CA LYS A 182 -1.78 10.63 18.58
C LYS A 182 -1.38 11.81 17.66
N ALA A 183 -1.69 11.67 16.37
CA ALA A 183 -1.31 12.60 15.31
C ALA A 183 -2.56 13.09 14.57
N ASP A 184 -2.48 14.27 13.99
CA ASP A 184 -3.60 14.91 13.29
C ASP A 184 -3.77 14.33 11.88
N LEU A 185 -4.22 13.07 11.78
CA LEU A 185 -4.41 12.39 10.49
C LEU A 185 -5.80 12.65 9.88
N GLY A 186 -6.74 13.20 10.65
CA GLY A 186 -8.09 13.50 10.18
C GLY A 186 -8.10 14.49 9.01
N VAL A 187 -7.11 15.39 8.93
CA VAL A 187 -6.98 16.33 7.80
C VAL A 187 -6.60 15.68 6.47
N PHE A 188 -6.11 14.44 6.48
CA PHE A 188 -5.72 13.75 5.24
C PHE A 188 -6.94 13.50 4.34
N LEU A 189 -8.12 13.21 4.91
CA LEU A 189 -9.37 13.07 4.17
C LEU A 189 -9.74 14.35 3.42
N ASN A 190 -9.57 15.50 4.06
CA ASN A 190 -9.84 16.80 3.44
C ASN A 190 -8.89 17.02 2.25
N TRP A 191 -7.59 16.78 2.43
CA TRP A 191 -6.59 16.91 1.36
C TRP A 191 -6.76 15.91 0.22
N GLN A 192 -7.32 14.73 0.49
CA GLN A 192 -7.70 13.75 -0.55
C GLN A 192 -8.77 14.28 -1.50
N SER A 193 -9.68 15.13 -1.02
CA SER A 193 -10.73 15.74 -1.85
C SER A 193 -10.39 17.14 -2.37
N LEU A 194 -9.30 17.74 -1.88
CA LEU A 194 -8.96 19.13 -2.12
C LEU A 194 -8.49 19.37 -3.56
N LYS A 195 -9.11 20.33 -4.25
CA LYS A 195 -8.74 20.69 -5.63
C LYS A 195 -7.44 21.49 -5.72
N GLU A 196 -7.23 22.39 -4.77
CA GLU A 196 -6.11 23.33 -4.71
C GLU A 196 -5.62 23.44 -3.27
N ALA A 197 -4.31 23.33 -3.06
CA ALA A 197 -3.68 23.40 -1.74
C ALA A 197 -2.73 24.58 -1.66
N GLU A 198 -2.52 25.08 -0.45
CA GLU A 198 -1.64 26.21 -0.16
C GLU A 198 -0.36 25.75 0.54
N LEU A 199 0.60 26.66 0.70
CA LEU A 199 1.84 26.41 1.45
C LEU A 199 1.56 25.94 2.89
N ALA A 200 0.52 26.47 3.53
CA ALA A 200 0.13 26.09 4.87
C ALA A 200 -0.26 24.60 4.97
N ASP A 201 -0.94 24.06 3.95
CA ASP A 201 -1.29 22.64 3.89
C ASP A 201 -0.05 21.76 3.81
N VAL A 202 0.89 22.11 2.92
CA VAL A 202 2.15 21.36 2.75
C VAL A 202 2.99 21.42 4.02
N THR A 203 3.04 22.58 4.67
CA THR A 203 3.79 22.76 5.92
C THR A 203 3.16 21.94 7.06
N ARG A 204 1.83 21.92 7.18
CA ARG A 204 1.13 21.08 8.16
C ARG A 204 1.37 19.60 7.88
N TYR A 205 1.33 19.18 6.61
CA TYR A 205 1.61 17.80 6.21
C TYR A 205 3.03 17.37 6.58
N LEU A 206 4.03 18.21 6.31
CA LEU A 206 5.43 17.96 6.70
C LEU A 206 5.59 17.88 8.24
N SER A 207 4.87 18.71 9.00
CA SER A 207 4.87 18.64 10.47
C SER A 207 4.27 17.33 10.98
N ILE A 208 3.18 16.85 10.37
CA ILE A 208 2.58 15.55 10.69
C ILE A 208 3.57 14.41 10.40
N LEU A 209 4.23 14.42 9.24
CA LEU A 209 5.23 13.42 8.88
C LEU A 209 6.41 13.40 9.84
N GLN A 210 6.91 14.56 10.27
CA GLN A 210 7.97 14.65 11.28
C GLN A 210 7.51 14.01 12.59
N LYS A 211 6.32 14.36 13.08
CA LYS A 211 5.75 13.76 14.29
C LYS A 211 5.63 12.25 14.19
N LEU A 212 5.15 11.72 13.06
CA LEU A 212 5.05 10.28 12.83
C LEU A 212 6.42 9.59 12.85
N SER A 213 7.44 10.23 12.28
CA SER A 213 8.83 9.76 12.37
C SER A 213 9.31 9.72 13.83
N ASP A 214 9.12 10.81 14.58
CA ASP A 214 9.55 10.89 15.99
C ASP A 214 8.88 9.81 16.86
N ILE A 215 7.60 9.52 16.60
CA ILE A 215 6.88 8.44 17.29
C ILE A 215 7.51 7.07 17.01
N MET A 216 8.03 6.83 15.80
CA MET A 216 8.63 5.55 15.43
C MET A 216 10.02 5.34 16.02
N GLU A 217 10.77 6.41 16.31
CA GLU A 217 12.12 6.31 16.90
C GLU A 217 12.08 5.64 18.29
N ASP A 218 11.08 5.98 19.10
CA ASP A 218 10.92 5.48 20.47
C ASP A 218 9.66 4.60 20.65
N TYR A 219 9.12 4.03 19.57
CA TYR A 219 7.88 3.26 19.65
C TYR A 219 8.08 1.99 20.50
N PRO A 220 7.25 1.76 21.54
CA PRO A 220 7.39 0.58 22.39
C PRO A 220 6.93 -0.69 21.65
N LEU A 221 7.77 -1.72 21.66
CA LEU A 221 7.50 -3.01 21.02
C LEU A 221 7.02 -4.06 22.02
#